data_AF-X1B3F1-F1
#
_entry.id   AF-X1B3F1-F1
#
_cell.length_a   1.000
_cell.length_b   1.000
_cell.length_c   1.000
_cell.angle_alpha   90.00
_cell.angle_beta   90.00
_cell.angle_gamma   90.00
#
_symmetry.space_group_name_H-M   'P 1'
#
loop_
_entity.id
_entity.type
_entity.pdbx_description
1 polymer ?
#
loop_
_entity_poly.entity_id
_entity_poly.type
_entity_poly.pdbx_seq_one_letter_code
_entity_poly.pdbx_strand_id
1 'polypeptide(L)' 'MLLASASIKQVFTCIFIDIAAVIDSFGGDIMDIFFLLLKLRRNIDIRIELHPFKVKDFNDSNPFACEIIRTGKKIS' A
#
# COMPACT_ATOMS: atom_id res chain seq x y z
N MET A 1 -13.28 -18.45 0.62
CA MET A 1 -13.77 -17.06 0.50
C MET A 1 -13.00 -16.22 1.50
N LEU A 2 -11.81 -15.72 1.12
CA LEU A 2 -10.96 -14.89 1.99
C LEU A 2 -11.23 -13.42 1.65
N LEU A 3 -11.90 -12.72 2.55
CA LEU A 3 -12.12 -11.28 2.48
C LEU A 3 -10.88 -10.59 3.06
N ALA A 4 -9.93 -10.18 2.21
CA ALA A 4 -8.86 -9.29 2.62
C ALA A 4 -9.36 -7.84 2.47
N SER A 5 -9.60 -7.17 3.61
CA SER A 5 -9.90 -5.74 3.63
C SER A 5 -8.60 -4.96 3.45
N ALA A 6 -8.38 -4.38 2.26
CA ALA A 6 -7.24 -3.51 1.98
C ALA A 6 -7.67 -2.04 2.12
N SER A 7 -7.08 -1.30 3.05
CA SER A 7 -7.25 0.16 3.14
C SER A 7 -6.11 0.81 2.36
N ILE A 8 -6.47 1.60 1.34
CA ILE A 8 -5.54 2.24 0.41
C ILE A 8 -5.28 3.68 0.92
N LYS A 9 -4.02 4.07 1.14
CA LYS A 9 -3.65 5.47 1.42
C LYS A 9 -2.86 6.04 0.24
N GLN A 10 -3.25 7.20 -0.26
CA GLN A 10 -2.64 7.84 -1.44
C GLN A 10 -1.85 9.08 -1.04
N VAL A 11 -0.63 9.21 -1.54
CA VAL A 11 0.26 10.36 -1.40
C VAL A 11 0.54 10.90 -2.81
N PHE A 12 0.40 12.21 -3.01
CA PHE A 12 0.51 12.87 -4.31
C PHE A 12 1.89 13.53 -4.45
N THR A 13 2.69 13.10 -5.42
CA THR A 13 3.84 13.87 -5.95
C THR A 13 3.66 14.09 -7.46
N CYS A 14 4.29 15.13 -8.01
CA CYS A 14 3.85 15.81 -9.25
C CYS A 14 3.94 14.97 -10.56
N ILE A 15 4.45 13.73 -10.52
CA ILE A 15 4.56 12.84 -11.71
C ILE A 15 4.15 11.38 -11.39
N PHE A 16 4.38 10.91 -10.15
CA PHE A 16 4.04 9.56 -9.69
C PHE A 16 3.08 9.61 -8.50
N ILE A 17 2.21 8.61 -8.39
CA ILE A 17 1.24 8.49 -7.31
C ILE A 17 1.74 7.40 -6.37
N ASP A 18 2.13 7.77 -5.16
CA ASP A 18 2.60 6.81 -4.16
C ASP A 18 1.41 6.27 -3.35
N ILE A 19 1.26 4.95 -3.30
CA ILE A 19 0.18 4.28 -2.59
C ILE A 19 0.75 3.32 -1.55
N ALA A 20 0.45 3.60 -0.29
CA ALA A 20 0.67 2.65 0.78
C ALA A 20 -0.52 1.71 0.90
N ALA A 21 -0.29 0.41 0.69
CA ALA A 21 -1.32 -0.62 0.77
C ALA A 21 -1.16 -1.38 2.10
N VAL A 22 -2.09 -1.17 3.04
CA VAL A 22 -2.04 -1.84 4.35
C VAL A 22 -2.91 -3.09 4.31
N ILE A 23 -2.29 -4.25 4.52
CA ILE A 23 -2.90 -5.56 4.30
C ILE A 23 -2.85 -6.37 5.59
N ASP A 24 -4.01 -6.90 5.99
CA ASP A 24 -4.20 -7.62 7.24
C ASP A 24 -3.64 -9.05 7.17
N SER A 25 -4.06 -9.81 6.16
CA SER A 25 -3.60 -11.17 5.93
C SER A 25 -3.56 -11.49 4.44
N PHE A 26 -2.55 -12.25 4.05
CA PHE A 26 -2.38 -12.76 2.70
C PHE A 26 -1.73 -14.15 2.74
N GLY A 27 -2.14 -15.03 1.85
CA GLY A 27 -1.50 -16.33 1.66
C GLY A 27 -0.22 -16.16 0.83
N GLY A 28 0.90 -15.88 1.50
CA GLY A 28 2.19 -15.62 0.85
C GLY A 28 3.04 -14.66 1.67
N ASP A 29 4.21 -14.30 1.15
CA ASP A 29 5.04 -13.27 1.74
C ASP A 29 4.67 -11.85 1.22
N ILE A 30 5.38 -10.83 1.70
CA ILE A 30 5.13 -9.44 1.29
C ILE A 30 5.56 -9.17 -0.16
N MET A 31 6.48 -9.97 -0.71
CA MET A 31 6.95 -9.86 -2.08
C MET A 31 5.90 -10.39 -3.05
N ASP A 32 5.25 -11.50 -2.73
CA ASP A 32 4.12 -12.03 -3.52
C ASP A 32 3.02 -10.98 -3.70
N ILE A 33 2.67 -10.31 -2.59
CA ILE A 33 1.74 -9.18 -2.57
C ILE A 33 2.25 -8.05 -3.46
N PHE A 34 3.52 -7.67 -3.31
CA PHE A 34 4.09 -6.57 -4.06
C PHE A 34 4.02 -6.83 -5.57
N PHE A 35 4.38 -8.03 -6.03
CA PHE A 35 4.26 -8.42 -7.43
C PHE A 35 2.82 -8.45 -7.92
N LEU A 36 1.88 -8.92 -7.08
CA LEU A 36 0.45 -8.87 -7.40
C LEU A 36 -0.03 -7.44 -7.62
N LEU A 37 0.32 -6.52 -6.71
CA LEU A 37 -0.03 -5.10 -6.82
C LEU A 37 0.61 -4.45 -8.07
N LEU A 38 1.88 -4.76 -8.36
CA LEU A 38 2.56 -4.30 -9.58
C LEU A 38 1.93 -4.85 -10.87
N LYS A 39 1.28 -6.01 -10.82
CA LYS A 39 0.52 -6.57 -11.94
C LYS A 39 -0.84 -5.88 -12.07
N LEU A 40 -1.55 -5.68 -10.97
CA LEU A 40 -2.87 -5.03 -10.94
C LEU A 40 -2.82 -3.58 -11.43
N ARG A 41 -1.80 -2.81 -11.04
CA ARG A 41 -1.67 -1.40 -11.44
C ARG A 41 -1.64 -1.20 -12.96
N ARG A 42 -1.21 -2.21 -13.73
CA ARG A 42 -1.14 -2.13 -15.20
C ARG A 42 -2.49 -1.89 -15.87
N ASN A 43 -3.58 -2.29 -15.21
CA ASN A 43 -4.94 -2.10 -15.70
C ASN A 43 -5.62 -0.83 -15.15
N ILE A 44 -4.95 -0.10 -14.25
CA ILE A 44 -5.50 1.09 -13.58
C ILE A 44 -4.74 2.33 -14.04
N ASP A 45 -3.47 2.44 -13.62
CA ASP A 45 -2.56 3.52 -13.99
C ASP A 45 -1.12 3.10 -13.65
N ILE A 46 -0.24 3.12 -14.64
CA ILE A 46 1.17 2.73 -14.48
C ILE A 46 2.01 3.77 -13.71
N ARG A 47 1.48 4.98 -13.48
CA ARG A 47 2.13 6.01 -12.66
C ARG A 47 2.01 5.75 -11.16
N ILE A 48 1.20 4.76 -10.78
CA ILE A 48 1.03 4.36 -9.39
C ILE A 48 2.24 3.53 -8.94
N GLU A 49 2.95 4.01 -7.91
CA GLU A 49 3.93 3.23 -7.15
C GLU A 49 3.28 2.69 -5.88
N LEU A 50 3.62 1.46 -5.51
CA LEU A 50 2.94 0.73 -4.44
C LEU A 50 3.94 0.35 -3.36
N HIS A 51 3.58 0.60 -2.11
CA HIS A 51 4.36 0.19 -0.94
C HIS A 51 3.45 -0.64 -0.04
N PRO A 52 3.51 -1.98 -0.12
CA PRO A 52 2.70 -2.83 0.73
C PRO A 52 3.28 -2.86 2.15
N PHE A 53 2.40 -2.75 3.13
CA PHE A 53 2.70 -2.93 4.54
C PHE A 53 1.78 -4.00 5.13
N LYS A 54 2.32 -4.83 6.02
CA LYS A 54 1.47 -5.60 6.92
C LYS A 54 0.89 -4.65 7.96
N VAL A 55 -0.33 -4.91 8.41
CA VAL A 55 -0.98 -4.10 9.48
C VAL A 55 -0.05 -3.91 10.67
N LYS A 56 0.63 -4.98 11.11
CA LYS A 56 1.57 -4.93 12.24
C LYS A 56 2.79 -4.04 12.02
N ASP A 57 3.18 -3.80 10.77
CA ASP A 57 4.38 -3.04 10.41
C ASP A 57 4.05 -1.59 10.00
N PHE A 58 2.76 -1.25 9.91
CA PHE A 58 2.26 0.09 9.60
C PHE A 58 1.97 0.88 10.89
N ASN A 59 3.04 1.24 11.60
CA ASN A 59 2.98 1.94 12.88
C ASN A 59 4.14 2.96 13.01
N ASP A 60 4.15 3.74 14.09
CA ASP A 60 5.10 4.84 14.30
C ASP A 60 6.57 4.39 14.47
N SER A 61 6.82 3.10 14.74
CA SER A 61 8.18 2.55 14.82
C SER A 61 8.81 2.35 13.44
N ASN A 62 8.00 2.29 12.38
CA ASN A 62 8.49 2.26 11.01
C ASN A 62 8.57 3.71 10.48
N PRO A 63 9.76 4.22 10.13
CA PRO A 63 9.92 5.62 9.75
C PRO A 63 9.08 6.00 8.52
N PHE A 64 8.95 5.11 7.54
CA PHE A 64 8.11 5.34 6.36
C PHE A 64 6.63 5.33 6.71
N ALA A 65 6.18 4.35 7.51
CA ALA A 65 4.79 4.28 7.90
C ALA A 65 4.38 5.49 8.77
N CYS A 66 5.25 5.91 9.69
CA CYS A 66 5.06 7.08 10.54
C CYS A 66 4.81 8.35 9.70
N GLU A 67 5.62 8.58 8.66
CA GLU A 67 5.40 9.70 7.74
C GLU A 67 4.05 9.59 7.03
N ILE A 68 3.73 8.43 6.45
CA ILE A 68 2.46 8.20 5.73
C ILE A 68 1.26 8.35 6.67
N ILE A 69 1.37 7.93 7.92
CA ILE A 69 0.32 8.11 8.94
C ILE A 69 0.12 9.60 9.22
N ARG A 70 1.21 10.36 9.33
CA ARG A 70 1.19 11.78 9.69
C ARG A 70 0.76 12.70 8.55
N THR A 71 1.16 12.40 7.32
CA THR A 71 0.99 13.32 6.17
C THR A 71 0.11 12.76 5.05
N GLY A 72 -0.06 11.44 4.99
CA GLY A 72 -0.78 10.79 3.89
C GLY A 72 -2.30 10.92 3.97
N LYS A 73 -2.97 10.78 2.82
CA LYS A 73 -4.44 10.81 2.74
C LYS A 73 -5.01 9.39 2.75
N LYS A 74 -5.87 9.08 3.74
CA LYS A 74 -6.62 7.82 3.76
C LYS A 74 -7.72 7.85 2.70
N ILE A 75 -7.81 6.79 1.90
CA ILE A 75 -8.91 6.54 0.98
C ILE A 75 -9.80 5.45 1.61
N SER A 76 -11.10 5.68 1.61
CA SER A 76 -12.14 4.83 2.23
C SER A 76 -13.29 4.61 1.28
#